data_AF-A0A060CBK1-F1
#
_entry.id   AF-A0A060CBK1-F1
#
_cell.length_a   1.000
_cell.length_b   1.000
_cell.length_c   1.000
_cell.angle_alpha   90.00
_cell.angle_beta   90.00
_cell.angle_gamma   90.00
#
_symmetry.space_group_name_H-M   'P 1'
#
loop_
_entity.id
_entity.type
_entity.pdbx_description
1 polymer ?
#
loop_
_entity_poly.entity_id
_entity_poly.type
_entity_poly.pdbx_seq_one_letter_code
_entity_poly.pdbx_strand_id
1 'polypeptide(L)' 'MALLGKNGEEVVSKWQKIDGEWYYFDSDGQMMTGKEEVEGSTYYFGDDGAQKTGWFELENEDETSEDSLS' A
#
# COMPACT_ATOMS: atom_id res chain seq x y z
N MET A 1 12.59 -9.59 5.73
CA MET A 1 13.27 -8.79 6.77
C MET A 1 12.21 -8.62 7.84
N ALA A 2 12.29 -9.28 9.00
CA ALA A 2 11.18 -9.26 9.96
C ALA A 2 10.99 -7.84 10.50
N LEU A 3 9.81 -7.25 10.32
CA LEU A 3 9.43 -6.03 11.01
C LEU A 3 9.21 -6.40 12.48
N LEU A 4 10.20 -6.15 13.34
CA LEU A 4 10.01 -6.33 14.77
C LEU A 4 9.01 -5.28 15.25
N GLY A 5 7.94 -5.74 15.88
CA GLY A 5 7.01 -4.87 16.58
C GLY A 5 7.75 -4.19 17.72
N LYS A 6 7.23 -3.06 18.19
CA LYS A 6 7.84 -2.24 19.27
C LYS A 6 8.24 -3.03 20.53
N ASN A 7 7.76 -4.27 20.70
CA ASN A 7 7.99 -5.14 21.85
C ASN A 7 8.77 -6.44 21.54
N GLY A 8 9.32 -6.61 20.34
CA GLY A 8 10.06 -7.83 19.96
C GLY A 8 9.18 -9.04 19.60
N GLU A 9 7.87 -8.83 19.47
CA GLU A 9 6.95 -9.83 18.93
C GLU A 9 7.07 -9.83 17.39
N GLU A 10 7.14 -11.02 16.78
CA GLU A 10 7.07 -11.15 15.32
C GLU A 10 5.72 -10.65 14.84
N VAL A 11 5.74 -9.50 14.17
CA VAL A 11 4.60 -8.89 13.50
C VAL A 11 4.41 -9.68 12.22
N VAL A 12 3.59 -10.73 12.27
CA VAL A 12 3.33 -11.55 11.09
C VAL A 12 2.31 -10.84 10.22
N SER A 13 2.78 -9.82 9.50
CA SER A 13 2.02 -9.29 8.38
C SER A 13 1.97 -10.34 7.27
N LYS A 14 0.81 -10.47 6.62
CA LYS A 14 0.53 -11.60 5.73
C LYS A 14 -0.09 -11.17 4.41
N TRP A 15 0.45 -11.74 3.34
CA TRP A 15 -0.17 -11.72 2.03
C TRP A 15 -1.23 -12.81 1.94
N GLN A 16 -2.42 -12.45 1.46
CA GLN A 16 -3.53 -13.37 1.27
C GLN A 16 -4.15 -13.16 -0.10
N LYS A 17 -4.32 -14.25 -0.86
CA LYS A 17 -5.06 -14.22 -2.12
C LYS A 17 -6.52 -14.57 -1.85
N ILE A 18 -7.44 -13.70 -2.25
CA ILE A 18 -8.90 -13.85 -2.10
C ILE A 18 -9.52 -13.55 -3.46
N ASP A 19 -10.30 -14.50 -3.99
CA ASP A 19 -11.01 -14.37 -5.26
C ASP A 19 -10.16 -13.96 -6.49
N GLY A 20 -8.88 -14.33 -6.49
CA GLY A 20 -7.96 -13.98 -7.57
C GLY A 20 -7.13 -12.72 -7.33
N GLU A 21 -7.49 -11.92 -6.34
CA GLU A 21 -6.82 -10.67 -5.97
C GLU A 21 -5.95 -10.84 -4.71
N TRP A 22 -4.91 -10.03 -4.59
CA TRP A 22 -3.99 -10.05 -3.45
C TRP A 22 -4.35 -8.98 -2.45
N TYR A 23 -4.32 -9.35 -1.18
CA TYR A 23 -4.58 -8.47 -0.04
C TYR A 23 -3.43 -8.60 0.93
N TYR A 24 -3.15 -7.53 1.66
CA TYR A 24 -2.12 -7.54 2.70
C TYR A 24 -2.73 -7.12 4.02
N PHE A 25 -2.43 -7.91 5.06
CA PHE A 25 -2.93 -7.68 6.41
C PHE A 25 -1.76 -7.37 7.34
N ASP A 26 -1.94 -6.39 8.22
CA ASP A 26 -0.98 -6.07 9.28
C ASP A 26 -0.97 -7.14 10.39
N SER A 27 -0.15 -6.93 11.43
CA SER A 27 -0.10 -7.80 12.62
C SER A 27 -1.44 -7.97 13.31
N ASP A 28 -2.23 -6.91 13.30
CA ASP A 28 -3.51 -6.81 14.00
C ASP A 28 -4.64 -7.45 13.18
N GLY A 29 -4.31 -7.95 11.98
CA GLY A 29 -5.26 -8.55 11.04
C GLY A 29 -6.10 -7.53 10.30
N GLN A 30 -5.69 -6.26 10.29
CA GLN A 30 -6.34 -5.18 9.56
C GLN A 30 -5.87 -5.20 8.10
N MET A 31 -6.82 -5.04 7.19
CA MET A 31 -6.55 -4.97 5.76
C MET A 31 -5.92 -3.63 5.42
N MET A 32 -4.81 -3.66 4.70
CA MET A 32 -4.10 -2.45 4.27
C MET A 32 -4.71 -1.90 2.97
N THR A 33 -4.79 -0.57 2.88
CA THR A 33 -5.35 0.18 1.74
C THR A 33 -4.44 1.36 1.39
N GLY A 34 -4.42 1.80 0.14
CA GLY A 34 -3.57 2.92 -0.29
C GLY A 34 -2.11 2.51 -0.53
N LYS A 35 -1.19 3.47 -0.41
CA LYS A 35 0.25 3.28 -0.64
C LYS A 35 0.92 2.81 0.64
N GLU A 36 1.48 1.61 0.63
CA GLU A 36 2.10 0.99 1.80
C GLU A 36 3.49 0.44 1.50
N GLU A 37 4.40 0.52 2.46
CA GLU A 37 5.74 -0.07 2.35
C GLU A 37 5.76 -1.42 3.07
N VAL A 38 5.94 -2.49 2.30
CA VAL A 38 6.01 -3.87 2.79
C VAL A 38 7.39 -4.44 2.48
N GLU A 39 8.13 -4.80 3.52
CA GLU A 39 9.48 -5.38 3.42
C GLU A 39 10.47 -4.56 2.55
N GLY A 40 10.35 -3.22 2.58
CA GLY A 40 11.20 -2.32 1.78
C GLY A 40 10.81 -2.21 0.31
N SER A 41 9.64 -2.73 -0.07
CA SER A 41 9.01 -2.50 -1.37
C SER A 41 7.69 -1.75 -1.19
N THR A 42 7.44 -0.76 -2.03
CA THR A 42 6.17 -0.03 -2.01
C THR A 42 5.12 -0.78 -2.82
N TYR A 43 3.97 -1.04 -2.20
CA TYR A 43 2.79 -1.61 -2.82
C TYR A 43 1.64 -0.62 -2.77
N TYR A 44 0.72 -0.75 -3.73
CA TYR A 44 -0.49 0.04 -3.79
C TYR A 44 -1.69 -0.89 -3.67
N PHE A 45 -2.58 -0.58 -2.76
CA PHE A 45 -3.84 -1.26 -2.53
C PHE A 45 -4.98 -0.29 -2.83
N GLY A 46 -6.06 -0.76 -3.44
CA GLY A 46 -7.25 0.06 -3.63
C GLY A 46 -7.99 0.32 -2.33
N ASP A 47 -9.08 1.09 -2.41
CA ASP A 47 -10.01 1.30 -1.29
C ASP A 47 -10.69 -0.02 -0.85
N ASP A 48 -10.74 -0.99 -1.76
CA ASP A 48 -11.18 -2.37 -1.53
C ASP A 48 -10.12 -3.24 -0.84
N GLY A 49 -8.89 -2.74 -0.67
CA GLY A 49 -7.75 -3.50 -0.17
C GLY A 49 -7.09 -4.42 -1.20
N ALA A 50 -7.61 -4.46 -2.43
CA ALA A 50 -7.05 -5.28 -3.48
C ALA A 50 -5.76 -4.64 -4.01
N GLN A 51 -4.69 -5.43 -4.05
CA GLN A 51 -3.39 -5.02 -4.56
C GLN A 51 -3.54 -4.60 -6.03
N LYS A 52 -3.18 -3.36 -6.30
CA LYS A 52 -3.06 -2.83 -7.65
C LYS A 52 -1.68 -3.25 -8.18
N THR A 53 -1.64 -4.18 -9.14
CA THR A 53 -0.45 -4.57 -9.92
C THR A 53 -0.54 -4.15 -11.41
N GLY A 54 0.38 -3.33 -11.91
CA GLY A 54 0.33 -2.82 -13.30
C GLY A 54 0.60 -1.31 -13.42
N TRP A 55 0.40 -0.75 -14.61
CA TRP A 55 0.40 0.69 -14.85
C TRP A 55 -0.93 1.24 -14.38
N PHE A 56 -0.96 1.82 -13.18
CA PHE A 56 -2.04 2.67 -12.74
C PHE A 56 -1.58 4.09 -12.94
N GLU A 57 -2.39 4.87 -13.64
CA GLU A 57 -2.26 6.32 -13.61
C GLU A 57 -2.59 6.72 -12.16
N LEU A 58 -1.54 6.76 -11.32
CA LEU A 58 -1.61 7.60 -10.13
C LEU A 58 -1.92 8.96 -10.72
N GLU A 59 -3.13 9.45 -10.49
CA GLU A 59 -3.48 10.83 -10.78
C GLU A 59 -2.41 11.64 -10.03
N ASN A 60 -1.39 12.06 -10.78
CA ASN A 60 -0.43 12.99 -10.27
C ASN A 60 -1.32 14.21 -10.05
N GLU A 61 -1.49 14.59 -8.79
CA GLU A 61 -1.87 15.95 -8.46
C GLU A 61 -0.71 16.80 -8.98
N ASP A 62 -0.76 17.05 -10.28
CA ASP A 62 0.19 17.85 -11.02
C ASP A 62 -0.03 19.24 -10.47
N GLU A 63 0.86 19.64 -9.55
CA GLU A 63 1.10 21.03 -9.19
C GLU A 63 1.62 21.76 -10.44
N THR A 64 0.77 21.85 -11.47
CA THR A 64 0.93 22.76 -12.59
C THR A 64 0.62 24.15 -12.09
N SER A 65 1.64 24.74 -11.45
CA SER A 65 2.11 26.09 -11.69
C SER A 65 1.26 26.85 -12.73
N GLU A 66 0.25 27.61 -12.29
CA GLU A 66 -0.37 28.64 -13.11
C GLU A 66 0.52 29.89 -13.08
N ASP A 67 1.60 29.86 -13.86
CA ASP A 67 2.10 31.09 -14.47
C ASP A 67 1.11 31.50 -15.57
N SER A 68 0.28 32.50 -15.29
CA SER A 68 -0.32 33.35 -16.34
C SER A 68 -0.95 34.64 -15.78
N LEU A 69 -0.27 35.73 -16.11
CA LEU A 69 -0.76 37.08 -16.38
C LEU A 69 -1.27 37.95 -15.20
N SER A 70 -0.40 38.90 -14.82
CA SER A 70 -0.76 40.33 -14.83
C SER A 70 0.40 41.20 -15.31
#